data_AF-A0A3B0IVC6-F1
#
_entry.id   AF-A0A3B0IVC6-F1
#
_cell.length_a   1.000
_cell.length_b   1.000
_cell.length_c   1.000
_cell.angle_alpha   90.00
_cell.angle_beta   90.00
_cell.angle_gamma   90.00
#
_symmetry.space_group_name_H-M   'P 1'
#
loop_
_entity.id
_entity.type
_entity.pdbx_description
1 polymer ?
#
loop_
_entity_poly.entity_id
_entity_poly.type
_entity_poly.pdbx_seq_one_letter_code
_entity_poly.pdbx_strand_id
1 'polypeptide(L)'
;MSITEQQSGKESQISERFIWAGNSQAEKKLNLVGACIRHYDTAGLEQINSIALSGAMLSTSRRLLQDNLVANWQGQDGSDWDAQLSAAIYTNQYTCDATGAILTITDAIGNRQRQSYDVASMLMSSWLTLKLGREQVIVKLLTYAAKVQKLREEHGNGIVTSYRYEPETQRLLNIKTERPYGRRQDTARSAL
;
A
#
# COMPACT_ATOMS: atom_id res chain seq x y z
N MET A 1 -5.26 -12.66 -22.05
CA MET A 1 -4.83 -13.94 -21.43
C MET A 1 -5.82 -14.27 -20.31
N SER A 2 -6.06 -15.55 -20.02
CA SER A 2 -7.03 -15.98 -19.00
C SER A 2 -6.54 -17.22 -18.25
N ILE A 3 -7.03 -17.40 -17.02
CA ILE A 3 -6.88 -18.63 -16.23
C ILE A 3 -8.26 -19.27 -16.09
N THR A 4 -8.33 -20.57 -16.36
CA THR A 4 -9.56 -21.36 -16.32
C THR A 4 -9.43 -22.44 -15.25
N GLU A 5 -10.42 -22.53 -14.38
CA GLU A 5 -10.56 -23.56 -13.35
C GLU A 5 -11.72 -24.49 -13.68
N GLN A 6 -11.58 -25.78 -13.37
CA GLN A 6 -12.65 -26.76 -13.53
C GLN A 6 -12.62 -27.76 -12.37
N GLN A 7 -13.68 -27.76 -11.57
CA GLN A 7 -13.89 -28.78 -10.54
C GLN A 7 -14.57 -30.00 -11.15
N SER A 8 -14.25 -31.21 -10.67
CA SER A 8 -14.88 -32.45 -11.13
C SER A 8 -16.41 -32.37 -11.06
N GLY A 9 -17.08 -32.62 -12.17
CA GLY A 9 -18.55 -32.59 -12.28
C GLY A 9 -19.16 -31.19 -12.40
N LYS A 10 -18.36 -30.12 -12.51
CA LYS A 10 -18.81 -28.75 -12.77
C LYS A 10 -18.31 -28.23 -14.12
N GLU A 11 -18.99 -27.23 -14.65
CA GLU A 11 -18.53 -26.47 -15.80
C GLU A 11 -17.25 -25.70 -15.48
N SER A 12 -16.44 -25.46 -16.51
CA SER A 12 -15.24 -24.64 -16.37
C SER A 12 -15.59 -23.17 -16.18
N GLN A 13 -14.83 -22.49 -15.34
CA GLN A 13 -14.98 -21.07 -15.04
C GLN A 13 -13.68 -20.35 -15.31
N ILE A 14 -13.76 -19.14 -15.87
CA ILE A 14 -12.59 -18.28 -16.06
C ILE A 14 -12.44 -17.44 -14.79
N SER A 15 -11.56 -17.88 -13.88
CA SER A 15 -11.33 -17.23 -12.59
C SER A 15 -10.52 -15.93 -12.73
N GLU A 16 -9.66 -15.84 -13.73
CA GLU A 16 -8.83 -14.65 -13.96
C GLU A 16 -8.71 -14.23 -15.44
N ARG A 17 -8.57 -12.93 -15.67
CA ARG A 17 -8.20 -12.35 -16.97
C ARG A 17 -7.23 -11.19 -16.86
N PHE A 18 -6.35 -11.11 -17.85
CA PHE A 18 -5.28 -10.12 -17.92
C PHE A 18 -5.38 -9.32 -19.22
N ILE A 19 -5.43 -7.99 -19.09
CA ILE A 19 -5.38 -7.03 -20.19
C ILE A 19 -4.10 -6.22 -20.05
N TRP A 20 -3.31 -6.25 -21.10
CA TRP A 20 -2.01 -5.61 -21.17
C TRP A 20 -2.11 -4.30 -21.93
N ALA A 21 -1.41 -3.28 -21.47
CA ALA A 21 -1.36 -2.00 -22.18
C ALA A 21 -0.64 -2.17 -23.51
N GLY A 22 -1.13 -1.45 -24.52
CA GLY A 22 -0.51 -1.31 -25.82
C GLY A 22 0.66 -0.32 -25.78
N ASN A 23 0.79 0.46 -26.85
CA ASN A 23 1.88 1.42 -27.04
C ASN A 23 1.38 2.83 -27.42
N SER A 24 0.13 3.15 -27.09
CA SER A 24 -0.46 4.45 -27.37
C SER A 24 0.27 5.58 -26.65
N GLN A 25 0.11 6.82 -27.14
CA GLN A 25 0.74 7.97 -26.49
C GLN A 25 0.22 8.20 -25.06
N ALA A 26 -1.04 7.86 -24.78
CA ALA A 26 -1.62 7.95 -23.44
C ALA A 26 -0.96 6.94 -22.48
N GLU A 27 -0.78 5.68 -22.91
CA GLU A 27 -0.11 4.65 -22.11
C GLU A 27 1.36 4.98 -21.88
N LYS A 28 2.07 5.51 -22.89
CA LYS A 28 3.45 5.98 -22.76
C LYS A 28 3.60 7.09 -21.73
N LYS A 29 2.69 8.07 -21.72
CA LYS A 29 2.71 9.19 -20.75
C LYS A 29 2.56 8.71 -19.29
N LEU A 30 2.00 7.53 -19.08
CA LEU A 30 1.74 6.94 -17.76
C LEU A 30 2.67 5.75 -17.45
N ASN A 31 3.67 5.50 -18.30
CA ASN A 31 4.61 4.38 -18.24
C ASN A 31 3.92 2.99 -18.19
N LEU A 32 2.79 2.82 -18.87
CA LEU A 32 2.00 1.59 -18.82
C LEU A 32 2.38 0.56 -19.90
N VAL A 33 3.20 0.92 -20.88
CA VAL A 33 3.50 0.05 -22.04
C VAL A 33 4.02 -1.30 -21.57
N GLY A 34 3.33 -2.38 -21.96
CA GLY A 34 3.68 -3.74 -21.58
C GLY A 34 3.34 -4.14 -20.13
N ALA A 35 2.67 -3.28 -19.36
CA ALA A 35 2.15 -3.62 -18.04
C ALA A 35 0.75 -4.28 -18.15
N CYS A 36 0.42 -5.17 -17.22
CA CYS A 36 -0.93 -5.70 -17.07
C CYS A 36 -1.80 -4.62 -16.41
N ILE A 37 -2.48 -3.81 -17.21
CA ILE A 37 -3.25 -2.65 -16.73
C ILE A 37 -4.59 -3.04 -16.13
N ARG A 38 -5.15 -4.20 -16.46
CA ARG A 38 -6.40 -4.71 -15.86
C ARG A 38 -6.24 -6.19 -15.57
N HIS A 39 -6.41 -6.55 -14.31
CA HIS A 39 -6.44 -7.93 -13.83
C HIS A 39 -7.79 -8.19 -13.18
N TYR A 40 -8.61 -8.98 -13.87
CA TYR A 40 -9.84 -9.52 -13.30
C TYR A 40 -9.46 -10.78 -12.53
N ASP A 41 -9.86 -10.85 -11.27
CA ASP A 41 -9.59 -11.95 -10.36
C ASP A 41 -10.89 -12.46 -9.72
N THR A 42 -10.80 -13.35 -8.74
CA THR A 42 -11.98 -13.93 -8.09
C THR A 42 -12.82 -12.92 -7.29
N ALA A 43 -12.29 -11.73 -6.99
CA ALA A 43 -12.95 -10.71 -6.19
C ALA A 43 -13.24 -9.41 -6.96
N GLY A 44 -13.00 -9.36 -8.28
CA GLY A 44 -13.36 -8.24 -9.14
C GLY A 44 -12.22 -7.84 -10.07
N LEU A 45 -11.88 -6.55 -10.08
CA LEU A 45 -10.89 -5.95 -10.98
C LEU A 45 -9.87 -5.12 -10.20
N GLU A 46 -8.60 -5.44 -10.40
CA GLU A 46 -7.47 -4.57 -10.09
C GLU A 46 -6.96 -3.87 -11.36
N GLN A 47 -6.73 -2.56 -11.26
CA GLN A 47 -6.29 -1.73 -12.37
C GLN A 47 -5.04 -0.92 -11.98
N ILE A 48 -4.04 -0.92 -12.86
CA ILE A 48 -2.88 -0.03 -12.75
C ILE A 48 -3.16 1.19 -13.63
N ASN A 49 -3.19 2.38 -13.01
CA ASN A 49 -3.51 3.62 -13.69
C ASN A 49 -2.24 4.40 -14.10
N SER A 50 -1.15 4.27 -13.35
CA SER A 50 0.12 4.91 -13.68
C SER A 50 1.31 4.26 -12.97
N ILE A 51 2.47 4.34 -13.61
CA ILE A 51 3.74 3.79 -13.13
C ILE A 51 4.81 4.90 -13.14
N ALA A 52 5.69 4.90 -12.16
CA ALA A 52 6.82 5.82 -12.04
C ALA A 52 7.93 5.46 -13.05
N LEU A 53 8.88 6.37 -13.26
CA LEU A 53 10.07 6.08 -14.08
C LEU A 53 10.92 4.95 -13.48
N SER A 54 10.87 4.76 -12.17
CA SER A 54 11.53 3.65 -11.46
C SER A 54 10.80 2.31 -11.61
N GLY A 55 9.61 2.28 -12.23
CA GLY A 55 8.75 1.11 -12.32
C GLY A 55 7.80 0.91 -11.13
N ALA A 56 7.88 1.75 -10.08
CA ALA A 56 6.96 1.70 -8.96
C ALA A 56 5.54 2.11 -9.37
N MET A 57 4.50 1.45 -8.86
CA MET A 57 3.11 1.86 -9.14
C MET A 57 2.80 3.20 -8.46
N LEU A 58 2.18 4.13 -9.20
CA LEU A 58 1.81 5.46 -8.70
C LEU A 58 0.31 5.62 -8.48
N SER A 59 -0.52 4.81 -9.15
CA SER A 59 -1.96 4.81 -8.93
C SER A 59 -2.54 3.46 -9.29
N THR A 60 -3.32 2.90 -8.36
CA THR A 60 -4.00 1.61 -8.54
C THR A 60 -5.46 1.75 -8.12
N SER A 61 -6.36 1.06 -8.80
CA SER A 61 -7.79 1.06 -8.48
C SER A 61 -8.31 -0.36 -8.31
N ARG A 62 -9.21 -0.53 -7.34
CA ARG A 62 -9.96 -1.76 -7.12
C ARG A 62 -11.45 -1.51 -7.36
N ARG A 63 -12.09 -2.38 -8.13
CA ARG A 63 -13.55 -2.51 -8.20
C ARG A 63 -13.92 -3.93 -7.80
N LEU A 64 -14.83 -4.09 -6.86
CA LEU A 64 -15.22 -5.41 -6.37
C LEU A 64 -16.26 -6.05 -7.29
N LEU A 65 -16.25 -7.37 -7.39
CA LEU A 65 -17.36 -8.13 -7.96
C LEU A 65 -18.64 -7.87 -7.15
N GLN A 66 -19.80 -7.87 -7.80
CA GLN A 66 -21.09 -7.77 -7.09
C GLN A 66 -21.30 -9.00 -6.18
N ASP A 67 -21.85 -8.77 -4.97
CA ASP A 67 -21.90 -9.76 -3.88
C ASP A 67 -22.61 -11.08 -4.23
N ASN A 68 -23.52 -11.06 -5.21
CA ASN A 68 -24.32 -12.21 -5.64
C ASN A 68 -23.72 -12.97 -6.83
N LEU A 69 -22.52 -12.60 -7.27
CA LEU A 69 -21.85 -13.24 -8.40
C LEU A 69 -20.64 -14.04 -7.94
N VAL A 70 -20.30 -15.06 -8.74
CA VAL A 70 -19.04 -15.79 -8.65
C VAL A 70 -18.26 -15.46 -9.92
N ALA A 71 -16.97 -15.13 -9.77
CA ALA A 71 -16.13 -14.73 -10.89
C ALA A 71 -16.13 -15.81 -11.99
N ASN A 72 -16.58 -15.42 -13.19
CA ASN A 72 -16.52 -16.24 -14.38
C ASN A 72 -16.45 -15.32 -15.61
N TRP A 73 -15.24 -14.86 -15.92
CA TRP A 73 -14.96 -13.82 -16.92
C TRP A 73 -15.03 -14.35 -18.36
N GLN A 74 -16.21 -14.85 -18.76
CA GLN A 74 -16.47 -15.44 -20.09
C GLN A 74 -16.51 -14.39 -21.21
N GLY A 75 -16.37 -14.84 -22.45
CA GLY A 75 -16.36 -13.94 -23.61
C GLY A 75 -15.00 -13.25 -23.82
N GLN A 76 -14.98 -12.16 -24.60
CA GLN A 76 -13.77 -11.40 -24.92
C GLN A 76 -13.94 -9.88 -24.78
N ASP A 77 -15.14 -9.40 -24.45
CA ASP A 77 -15.43 -7.98 -24.27
C ASP A 77 -15.27 -7.57 -22.81
N GLY A 78 -14.41 -6.57 -22.56
CA GLY A 78 -14.21 -6.03 -21.22
C GLY A 78 -15.44 -5.34 -20.63
N SER A 79 -16.34 -4.85 -21.48
CA SER A 79 -17.57 -4.17 -21.06
C SER A 79 -18.54 -5.13 -20.34
N ASP A 80 -18.61 -6.38 -20.79
CA ASP A 80 -19.42 -7.43 -20.17
C ASP A 80 -18.89 -7.82 -18.78
N TRP A 81 -17.56 -7.79 -18.61
CA TRP A 81 -16.93 -8.02 -17.31
C TRP A 81 -17.15 -6.83 -16.38
N ASP A 82 -17.04 -5.60 -16.91
CA ASP A 82 -17.26 -4.37 -16.16
C ASP A 82 -18.67 -4.24 -15.58
N ALA A 83 -19.67 -4.79 -16.26
CA ALA A 83 -21.06 -4.82 -15.82
C ALA A 83 -21.30 -5.70 -14.58
N GLN A 84 -20.42 -6.68 -14.31
CA GLN A 84 -20.49 -7.56 -13.14
C GLN A 84 -19.83 -6.95 -11.89
N LEU A 85 -19.13 -5.83 -12.04
CA LEU A 85 -18.46 -5.13 -10.95
C LEU A 85 -19.43 -4.17 -10.25
N SER A 86 -19.17 -3.94 -8.97
CA SER A 86 -19.80 -2.88 -8.19
C SER A 86 -19.44 -1.49 -8.73
N ALA A 87 -20.29 -0.51 -8.42
CA ALA A 87 -20.11 0.87 -8.85
C ALA A 87 -18.96 1.59 -8.11
N ALA A 88 -18.62 1.14 -6.90
CA ALA A 88 -17.57 1.75 -6.10
C ALA A 88 -16.18 1.47 -6.69
N ILE A 89 -15.37 2.52 -6.80
CA ILE A 89 -13.97 2.44 -7.24
C ILE A 89 -13.08 2.91 -6.09
N TYR A 90 -12.21 2.02 -5.62
CA TYR A 90 -11.29 2.30 -4.53
C TYR A 90 -9.90 2.56 -5.09
N THR A 91 -9.47 3.82 -5.13
CA THR A 91 -8.21 4.22 -5.77
C THR A 91 -7.16 4.61 -4.73
N ASN A 92 -6.04 3.90 -4.72
CA ASN A 92 -4.86 4.29 -3.96
C ASN A 92 -3.88 5.04 -4.86
N GLN A 93 -3.22 6.06 -4.31
CA GLN A 93 -2.20 6.85 -5.00
C GLN A 93 -0.90 6.84 -4.22
N TYR A 94 0.21 6.83 -4.94
CA TYR A 94 1.53 6.71 -4.35
C TYR A 94 2.45 7.80 -4.90
N THR A 95 3.43 8.18 -4.11
CA THR A 95 4.64 8.85 -4.60
C THR A 95 5.85 8.04 -4.16
N CYS A 96 6.92 8.06 -4.94
CA CYS A 96 8.14 7.35 -4.63
C CYS A 96 9.37 8.24 -4.87
N ASP A 97 10.48 7.89 -4.26
CA ASP A 97 11.77 8.48 -4.58
C ASP A 97 12.36 7.88 -5.87
N ALA A 98 13.58 8.31 -6.22
CA ALA A 98 14.29 7.87 -7.41
C ALA A 98 14.64 6.37 -7.41
N THR A 99 14.71 5.73 -6.24
CA THR A 99 14.95 4.28 -6.09
C THR A 99 13.66 3.48 -6.21
N GLY A 100 12.50 4.14 -6.20
CA GLY A 100 11.18 3.50 -6.18
C GLY A 100 10.64 3.26 -4.76
N ALA A 101 11.34 3.70 -3.71
CA ALA A 101 10.82 3.59 -2.33
C ALA A 101 9.66 4.57 -2.12
N ILE A 102 8.59 4.10 -1.48
CA ILE A 102 7.33 4.86 -1.36
C ILE A 102 7.47 5.99 -0.34
N LEU A 103 7.26 7.24 -0.78
CA LEU A 103 7.29 8.42 0.09
C LEU A 103 5.92 8.75 0.66
N THR A 104 4.85 8.57 -0.12
CA THR A 104 3.48 8.80 0.34
C THR A 104 2.51 7.77 -0.21
N ILE A 105 1.50 7.42 0.59
CA ILE A 105 0.35 6.61 0.19
C ILE A 105 -0.91 7.42 0.50
N THR A 106 -1.78 7.65 -0.48
CA THR A 106 -3.13 8.18 -0.25
C THR A 106 -4.11 7.06 -0.51
N ASP A 107 -4.90 6.69 0.51
CA ASP A 107 -5.87 5.62 0.42
C ASP A 107 -7.14 6.02 -0.36
N ALA A 108 -7.99 5.02 -0.65
CA ALA A 108 -9.24 5.17 -1.39
C ALA A 108 -10.23 6.18 -0.80
N ILE A 109 -10.14 6.49 0.49
CA ILE A 109 -11.03 7.46 1.14
C ILE A 109 -10.36 8.82 1.35
N GLY A 110 -9.06 8.93 1.07
CA GLY A 110 -8.29 10.17 1.01
C GLY A 110 -7.36 10.42 2.20
N ASN A 111 -7.12 9.43 3.08
CA ASN A 111 -6.10 9.58 4.12
C ASN A 111 -4.71 9.37 3.51
N ARG A 112 -3.77 10.23 3.90
CA ARG A 112 -2.39 10.21 3.40
C ARG A 112 -1.42 9.75 4.48
N GLN A 113 -0.67 8.70 4.21
CA GLN A 113 0.51 8.30 4.95
C GLN A 113 1.75 8.90 4.28
N ARG A 114 2.70 9.39 5.07
CA ARG A 114 4.01 9.86 4.59
C ARG A 114 5.12 9.10 5.33
N GLN A 115 6.19 8.77 4.62
CA GLN A 115 7.35 8.07 5.14
C GLN A 115 8.63 8.85 4.83
N SER A 116 9.66 8.64 5.64
CA SER A 116 11.02 9.10 5.36
C SER A 116 12.00 8.00 5.67
N TYR A 117 13.10 7.97 4.92
CA TYR A 117 14.14 6.96 5.04
C TYR A 117 15.45 7.59 5.50
N ASP A 118 16.27 6.81 6.20
CA ASP A 118 17.64 7.20 6.55
C ASP A 118 18.60 6.99 5.36
N VAL A 119 19.89 7.26 5.58
CA VAL A 119 20.94 7.14 4.55
C VAL A 119 21.14 5.69 4.07
N ALA A 120 20.68 4.69 4.84
CA ALA A 120 20.73 3.28 4.48
C ALA A 120 19.41 2.81 3.83
N SER A 121 18.54 3.75 3.44
CA SER A 121 17.21 3.49 2.86
C SER A 121 16.27 2.73 3.80
N MET A 122 16.47 2.86 5.12
CA MET A 122 15.62 2.24 6.12
C MET A 122 14.56 3.22 6.64
N LEU A 123 13.34 2.75 6.93
CA LEU A 123 12.26 3.60 7.41
C LEU A 123 12.66 4.29 8.72
N MET A 124 12.74 5.62 8.71
CA MET A 124 13.16 6.42 9.87
C MET A 124 11.97 7.04 10.61
N SER A 125 10.97 7.52 9.88
CA SER A 125 9.81 8.22 10.47
C SER A 125 8.57 8.05 9.58
N SER A 126 7.40 8.21 10.19
CA SER A 126 6.12 8.16 9.47
C SER A 126 5.08 9.10 10.06
N TRP A 127 4.17 9.54 9.19
CA TRP A 127 3.10 10.48 9.51
C TRP A 127 1.78 10.06 8.87
N LEU A 128 0.68 10.51 9.46
CA LEU A 128 -0.68 10.31 8.96
C LEU A 128 -1.40 11.66 8.88
N THR A 129 -1.98 11.94 7.72
CA THR A 129 -2.91 13.05 7.49
C THR A 129 -4.26 12.46 7.10
N LEU A 130 -5.27 12.55 7.97
CA LEU A 130 -6.64 12.20 7.59
C LEU A 130 -7.14 13.14 6.49
N LYS A 131 -8.09 12.74 5.65
CA LYS A 131 -8.55 13.47 4.44
C LYS A 131 -8.70 14.99 4.58
N LEU A 132 -9.17 15.45 5.75
CA LEU A 132 -9.37 16.88 6.07
C LEU A 132 -8.67 17.28 7.39
N GLY A 133 -7.72 16.45 7.84
CA GLY A 133 -6.99 16.63 9.08
C GLY A 133 -5.66 17.33 8.89
N ARG A 134 -4.98 17.58 10.01
CA ARG A 134 -3.57 17.97 10.02
C ARG A 134 -2.69 16.73 10.05
N GLU A 135 -1.48 16.85 9.55
CA GLU A 135 -0.48 15.79 9.64
C GLU A 135 -0.14 15.50 11.11
N GLN A 136 -0.11 14.22 11.47
CA GLN A 136 0.21 13.72 12.81
C GLN A 136 1.40 12.76 12.71
N VAL A 137 2.30 12.86 13.68
CA VAL A 137 3.44 11.93 13.78
C VAL A 137 2.91 10.56 14.23
N ILE A 138 3.25 9.50 13.49
CA ILE A 138 2.96 8.12 13.87
C ILE A 138 4.23 7.50 14.46
N VAL A 139 5.30 7.41 13.67
CA VAL A 139 6.64 7.07 14.13
C VAL A 139 7.51 8.32 14.05
N LYS A 140 7.97 8.78 15.21
CA LYS A 140 8.84 9.95 15.31
C LYS A 140 10.27 9.60 14.90
N LEU A 141 10.79 8.48 15.39
CA LEU A 141 12.13 8.01 15.10
C LEU A 141 12.19 6.49 15.20
N LEU A 142 12.77 5.86 14.19
CA LEU A 142 13.11 4.45 14.17
C LEU A 142 14.59 4.30 13.86
N THR A 143 15.27 3.49 14.67
CA THR A 143 16.70 3.18 14.52
C THR A 143 16.88 1.67 14.44
N TYR A 144 18.00 1.24 13.88
CA TYR A 144 18.25 -0.15 13.56
C TYR A 144 19.63 -0.61 14.05
N ALA A 145 19.71 -1.90 14.38
CA ALA A 145 20.96 -2.61 14.58
C ALA A 145 21.60 -2.97 13.23
N ALA A 146 22.87 -3.37 13.25
CA ALA A 146 23.65 -3.67 12.05
C ALA A 146 23.03 -4.73 11.12
N LYS A 147 22.21 -5.65 11.65
CA LYS A 147 21.46 -6.66 10.87
C LYS A 147 20.08 -6.19 10.42
N VAL A 148 19.85 -4.87 10.29
CA VAL A 148 18.59 -4.31 9.77
C VAL A 148 17.40 -4.63 10.70
N GLN A 149 17.68 -4.90 11.97
CA GLN A 149 16.69 -5.20 13.01
C GLN A 149 16.33 -3.92 13.78
N LYS A 150 15.05 -3.67 14.07
CA LYS A 150 14.63 -2.48 14.83
C LYS A 150 15.37 -2.46 16.18
N LEU A 151 16.02 -1.36 16.53
CA LEU A 151 16.73 -1.20 17.79
C LEU A 151 15.92 -0.35 18.78
N ARG A 152 15.37 0.77 18.30
CA ARG A 152 14.55 1.67 19.10
C ARG A 152 13.56 2.43 18.23
N GLU A 153 12.31 2.47 18.68
CA GLU A 153 11.17 3.08 17.99
C GLU A 153 10.46 4.07 18.94
N GLU A 154 10.49 5.35 18.60
CA GLU A 154 9.72 6.40 19.27
C GLU A 154 8.44 6.69 18.50
N HIS A 155 7.30 6.60 19.16
CA HIS A 155 5.98 6.86 18.58
C HIS A 155 5.52 8.29 18.85
N GLY A 156 4.61 8.79 18.02
CA GLY A 156 4.04 10.14 18.16
C GLY A 156 3.30 10.38 19.48
N ASN A 157 2.80 9.32 20.11
CA ASN A 157 2.19 9.35 21.45
C ASN A 157 3.22 9.38 22.60
N GLY A 158 4.52 9.45 22.29
CA GLY A 158 5.61 9.50 23.26
C GLY A 158 6.00 8.15 23.85
N ILE A 159 5.38 7.04 23.44
CA ILE A 159 5.80 5.69 23.83
C ILE A 159 7.09 5.34 23.08
N VAL A 160 8.00 4.66 23.77
CA VAL A 160 9.26 4.16 23.21
C VAL A 160 9.29 2.65 23.37
N THR A 161 9.56 1.96 22.26
CA THR A 161 9.86 0.53 22.27
C THR A 161 11.35 0.34 21.96
N SER A 162 12.05 -0.36 22.84
CA SER A 162 13.46 -0.74 22.65
C SER A 162 13.56 -2.25 22.49
N TYR A 163 14.43 -2.69 21.60
CA TYR A 163 14.67 -4.09 21.28
C TYR A 163 16.12 -4.44 21.65
N ARG A 164 16.31 -5.55 22.35
CA ARG A 164 17.64 -6.05 22.69
C ARG A 164 17.86 -7.41 22.04
N TYR A 165 19.00 -7.57 21.39
CA TYR A 165 19.39 -8.79 20.70
C TYR A 165 20.60 -9.44 21.37
N GLU A 166 20.68 -10.76 21.29
CA GLU A 166 21.86 -11.52 21.69
C GLU A 166 23.00 -11.26 20.70
N PRO A 167 24.19 -10.80 21.14
CA PRO A 167 25.28 -10.46 20.23
C PRO A 167 25.70 -11.61 19.30
N GLU A 168 25.72 -12.84 19.82
CA GLU A 168 26.25 -14.02 19.13
C GLU A 168 25.28 -14.55 18.07
N THR A 169 23.99 -14.64 18.40
CA THR A 169 22.98 -15.23 17.50
C THR A 169 22.09 -14.21 16.82
N GLN A 170 22.07 -12.97 17.32
CA GLN A 170 21.18 -11.89 16.88
C GLN A 170 19.69 -12.24 17.06
N ARG A 171 19.40 -13.18 17.97
CA ARG A 171 18.04 -13.48 18.43
C ARG A 171 17.55 -12.39 19.35
N LEU A 172 16.26 -12.08 19.24
CA LEU A 172 15.60 -11.10 20.08
C LEU A 172 15.53 -11.62 21.52
N LEU A 173 16.17 -10.92 22.45
CA LEU A 173 16.19 -11.24 23.88
C LEU A 173 15.10 -10.53 24.65
N ASN A 174 14.77 -9.30 24.26
CA ASN A 174 13.81 -8.48 25.01
C ASN A 174 13.16 -7.43 24.12
N ILE A 175 11.87 -7.21 24.36
CA ILE A 175 11.11 -6.05 23.89
C ILE A 175 10.67 -5.29 25.14
N LYS A 176 11.04 -4.02 25.23
CA LYS A 176 10.62 -3.13 26.32
C LYS A 176 9.85 -1.96 25.74
N THR A 177 8.59 -1.81 26.13
CA THR A 177 7.74 -0.67 25.74
C THR A 177 7.43 0.16 26.98
N GLU A 178 7.76 1.44 26.94
CA GLU A 178 7.59 2.33 28.08
C GLU A 178 7.20 3.74 27.66
N ARG A 179 6.57 4.46 28.59
CA ARG A 179 6.44 5.91 28.50
C ARG A 179 7.63 6.52 29.23
N PRO A 180 8.58 7.20 28.53
CA PRO A 180 9.73 7.81 29.18
C PRO A 180 9.30 8.84 30.22
N TYR A 181 9.95 8.85 31.38
CA TYR A 181 9.74 9.88 32.40
C TYR A 181 10.25 11.23 31.86
N GLY A 182 9.38 12.24 31.71
CA GLY A 182 9.80 13.59 31.30
C GLY A 182 8.87 14.38 30.35
N ARG A 183 7.77 13.79 29.84
CA ARG A 183 6.74 14.57 29.12
C ARG A 183 5.40 14.55 29.85
N ARG A 184 5.23 15.47 30.82
CA ARG A 184 3.92 16.07 31.06
C ARG A 184 3.70 17.07 29.92
N GLN A 185 2.73 16.83 29.05
CA GLN A 185 2.20 17.90 28.20
C GLN A 185 1.35 18.79 29.11
N ASP A 186 1.93 19.88 29.61
CA ASP A 186 1.15 20.99 30.14
C ASP A 186 0.44 21.67 28.98
N THR A 187 -0.79 21.24 28.70
CA THR A 187 -1.71 22.04 27.89
C THR A 187 -2.28 23.16 28.77
N ALA A 188 -1.51 24.22 28.96
CA ALA A 188 -2.09 25.50 29.37
C ALA A 188 -2.87 26.07 28.17
N ARG A 189 -4.20 25.96 28.24
CA ARG A 189 -5.10 26.78 27.41
C ARG A 189 -4.88 28.24 27.80
N SER A 190 -4.29 29.05 26.93
CA SER A 190 -4.46 30.50 26.99
C SER A 190 -5.64 30.86 26.09
N ALA A 191 -6.75 31.24 26.72
CA ALA A 191 -7.83 31.95 26.07
C ALA A 191 -7.47 33.44 26.04
N LEU A 192 -7.44 34.02 24.85
CA LEU A 192 -7.78 35.41 24.56
C LEU A 192 -8.44 35.43 23.18
#